data_AF-A0A950AGN2-F1
#
_entry.id   AF-A0A950AGN2-F1
#
_cell.length_a   1.000
_cell.length_b   1.000
_cell.length_c   1.000
_cell.angle_alpha   90.00
_cell.angle_beta   90.00
_cell.angle_gamma   90.00
#
_symmetry.space_group_name_H-M   'P 1'
#
loop_
_entity.id
_entity.type
_entity.pdbx_description
1 polymer ?
#
loop_
_entity_poly.entity_id
_entity_poly.type
_entity_poly.pdbx_seq_one_letter_code
_entity_poly.pdbx_strand_id
1 'polypeptide(L)'
;MADHDYNEITLWYAHKEDGYSFSENLLRGILAERGIALENLEAFLGTSPFESDQKSAYCPGSPQYKTFEQALSVDSSFRRYFEQAELSLENLKILAEAEKASRIRKIYPTLLLRLFFRKPEQDRQTRQKLRGRKNPVIYAGVTGIFAMSEGNPRWIIGISRALVPLYEKTRKRIPASVQMDEIEKSVHRFRSLLKTIPCSDSHAAGSSVAGIIDEIGEFFHHSVVVSDFRPQPYGTFTIDEEVSDKIAESLSVALNAGAIVYVPEHKGQSMIENMYRKRFRLTYLLSPQYQIPIRLGDNVALSKILNKTRIDEPEQPQFF
;
A
#
# COMPACT_ATOMS: atom_id res chain seq x y z
N MET A 1 13.01 22.76 38.68
CA MET A 1 12.27 21.77 37.88
C MET A 1 12.97 21.72 36.54
N ALA A 2 13.67 20.63 36.23
CA ALA A 2 14.40 20.49 34.98
C ALA A 2 13.41 20.16 33.87
N ASP A 3 13.36 21.03 32.86
CA ASP A 3 12.60 20.85 31.64
C ASP A 3 13.31 19.78 30.81
N HIS A 4 12.71 18.59 30.70
CA HIS A 4 13.29 17.50 29.91
C HIS A 4 13.03 17.79 28.44
N ASP A 5 14.09 18.16 27.72
CA ASP A 5 14.12 18.43 26.27
C ASP A 5 14.06 17.11 25.46
N TYR A 6 13.03 16.30 25.72
CA TYR A 6 12.76 15.06 25.01
C TYR A 6 11.91 15.36 23.77
N ASN A 7 12.56 15.53 22.63
CA ASN A 7 11.89 15.59 21.33
C ASN A 7 11.85 14.17 20.74
N GLU A 8 10.67 13.54 20.80
CA GLU A 8 10.43 12.25 20.18
C GLU A 8 10.46 12.39 18.65
N ILE A 9 11.41 11.73 17.98
CA ILE A 9 11.41 11.62 16.53
C ILE A 9 10.70 10.31 16.18
N THR A 10 9.41 10.40 15.89
CA THR A 10 8.64 9.27 15.39
C THR A 10 9.10 8.92 13.97
N LEU A 11 9.73 7.76 13.81
CA LEU A 11 10.20 7.26 12.50
C LEU A 11 9.14 6.43 11.75
N TRP A 12 7.89 6.48 12.22
CA TRP A 12 6.74 5.89 11.54
C TRP A 12 5.68 6.97 11.31
N TYR A 13 5.20 7.06 10.08
CA TYR A 13 4.17 8.02 9.72
C TYR A 13 2.82 7.33 9.58
N ALA A 14 1.81 7.84 10.28
CA ALA A 14 0.44 7.36 10.13
C ALA A 14 -0.05 7.57 8.68
N HIS A 15 0.30 8.73 8.11
CA HIS A 15 0.11 9.07 6.71
C HIS A 15 1.45 9.08 5.98
N LYS A 16 1.56 8.32 4.90
CA LYS A 16 2.81 8.19 4.11
C LYS A 16 3.34 9.55 3.63
N GLU A 17 2.44 10.50 3.37
CA GLU A 17 2.74 11.83 2.87
C GLU A 17 3.64 12.63 3.82
N ASP A 18 3.54 12.37 5.13
CA ASP A 18 4.35 13.05 6.15
C ASP A 18 5.86 12.74 5.97
N GLY A 19 6.19 11.58 5.39
CA GLY A 19 7.56 11.17 5.11
C GLY A 19 8.11 11.63 3.75
N TYR A 20 7.29 12.25 2.89
CA TYR A 20 7.70 12.56 1.51
C TYR A 20 8.78 13.63 1.45
N SER A 21 8.62 14.73 2.19
CA SER A 21 9.60 15.83 2.21
C SER A 21 10.98 15.36 2.69
N PHE A 22 11.01 14.53 3.74
CA PHE A 22 12.25 13.91 4.20
C PHE A 22 12.86 13.01 3.11
N SER A 23 12.03 12.20 2.47
CA SER A 23 12.49 11.26 1.45
C SER A 23 13.06 11.96 0.22
N GLU A 24 12.40 13.03 -0.21
CA GLU A 24 12.84 13.89 -1.29
C GLU A 24 14.19 14.54 -0.96
N ASN A 25 14.31 15.17 0.21
CA ASN A 25 15.54 15.84 0.62
C ASN A 25 16.71 14.86 0.70
N LEU A 26 16.49 13.67 1.25
CA LEU A 26 17.51 12.63 1.35
C LEU A 26 17.96 12.14 -0.03
N LEU A 27 17.02 11.85 -0.95
CA LEU A 27 17.37 11.44 -2.30
C LEU A 27 18.10 12.55 -3.07
N ARG A 28 17.66 13.81 -2.93
CA ARG A 28 18.35 14.97 -3.52
C ARG A 28 19.77 15.11 -2.99
N GLY A 29 19.99 14.90 -1.69
CA GLY A 29 21.33 14.88 -1.10
C GLY A 29 22.23 13.82 -1.73
N ILE A 30 21.73 12.57 -1.86
CA ILE A 30 22.48 11.46 -2.50
C ILE A 30 22.82 11.77 -3.96
N LEU A 31 21.90 12.39 -4.71
CA LEU A 31 22.14 12.83 -6.08
C LEU A 31 23.18 13.96 -6.15
N ALA A 32 23.10 14.93 -5.23
CA ALA A 32 24.02 16.06 -5.16
C ALA A 32 25.45 15.64 -4.82
N GLU A 33 25.65 14.66 -3.93
CA GLU A 33 26.95 14.04 -3.64
C GLU A 33 27.62 13.45 -4.89
N ARG A 34 26.81 13.12 -5.91
CA ARG A 34 27.23 12.57 -7.20
C ARG A 34 27.30 13.63 -8.31
N GLY A 35 27.17 14.91 -7.96
CA GLY A 35 27.15 16.02 -8.92
C GLY A 35 25.92 16.01 -9.83
N ILE A 36 24.81 15.40 -9.39
CA ILE A 36 23.56 15.30 -10.15
C ILE A 36 22.56 16.30 -9.56
N ALA A 37 22.33 17.38 -10.28
CA ALA A 37 21.28 18.35 -9.97
C ALA A 37 20.08 18.10 -10.90
N LEU A 38 18.91 17.82 -10.33
CA LEU A 38 17.65 17.68 -11.06
C LEU A 38 16.65 18.67 -10.50
N GLU A 39 15.99 19.43 -11.38
CA GLU A 39 14.86 20.27 -10.99
C GLU A 39 13.73 19.39 -10.44
N ASN A 40 13.41 18.30 -11.18
CA ASN A 40 12.36 17.38 -10.84
C ASN A 40 12.86 15.92 -10.72
N LEU A 41 12.53 15.26 -9.62
CA LEU A 41 12.89 13.85 -9.38
C LEU A 41 12.15 12.87 -10.31
N GLU A 42 11.01 13.24 -10.92
CA GLU A 42 10.39 12.38 -11.91
C GLU A 42 11.15 12.34 -13.25
N ALA A 43 12.14 13.22 -13.46
CA ALA A 43 13.14 13.01 -14.50
C ALA A 43 14.06 11.80 -14.21
N PHE A 44 14.25 11.46 -12.93
CA PHE A 44 15.03 10.31 -12.47
C PHE A 44 14.18 9.05 -12.32
N LEU A 45 13.04 9.11 -11.61
CA LEU A 45 12.20 7.94 -11.28
C LEU A 45 10.88 7.88 -12.06
N GLY A 46 10.44 8.97 -12.71
CA GLY A 46 9.10 9.06 -13.30
C GLY A 46 7.98 9.25 -12.27
N THR A 47 6.78 9.50 -12.77
CA THR A 47 5.56 9.70 -11.99
C THR A 47 4.97 8.36 -11.54
N SER A 48 4.35 8.33 -10.37
CA SER A 48 3.67 7.13 -9.90
C SER A 48 2.33 6.93 -10.61
N PRO A 49 1.99 5.71 -11.08
CA PRO A 49 0.66 5.42 -11.63
C PRO A 49 -0.50 5.63 -10.65
N PHE A 50 -0.21 5.67 -9.36
CA PHE A 50 -1.20 5.96 -8.30
C PHE A 50 -1.49 7.47 -8.15
N GLU A 51 -0.70 8.35 -8.77
CA GLU A 51 -0.97 9.77 -8.78
C GLU A 51 -2.02 10.15 -9.82
N SER A 52 -2.83 11.15 -9.47
CA SER A 52 -3.74 11.80 -10.40
C SER A 52 -3.23 13.20 -10.73
N ASP A 53 -3.01 13.50 -12.01
CA ASP A 53 -2.81 14.86 -12.48
C ASP A 53 -4.10 15.66 -12.21
N GLN A 54 -4.08 16.53 -11.19
CA GLN A 54 -5.29 17.17 -10.68
C GLN A 54 -6.02 18.03 -11.72
N LYS A 55 -5.32 18.54 -12.75
CA LYS A 55 -5.93 19.44 -13.74
C LYS A 55 -6.71 18.71 -14.83
N SER A 56 -6.29 17.49 -15.19
CA SER A 56 -6.88 16.72 -16.30
C SER A 56 -7.43 15.35 -15.89
N ALA A 57 -7.29 14.96 -14.62
CA ALA A 57 -7.76 13.69 -14.12
C ALA A 57 -9.26 13.50 -14.37
N TYR A 58 -9.63 12.30 -14.81
CA TYR A 58 -11.01 11.87 -15.06
C TYR A 58 -11.70 12.57 -16.25
N CYS A 59 -11.00 13.43 -17.00
CA CYS A 59 -11.47 13.86 -18.31
C CYS A 59 -11.40 12.70 -19.32
N PRO A 60 -12.30 12.64 -20.32
CA PRO A 60 -12.22 11.64 -21.39
C PRO A 60 -10.82 11.56 -21.99
N GLY A 61 -10.28 10.34 -22.09
CA GLY A 61 -8.94 10.08 -22.61
C GLY A 61 -7.79 10.15 -21.59
N SER A 62 -8.02 10.71 -20.39
CA SER A 62 -7.04 10.69 -19.30
C SER A 62 -6.74 9.25 -18.83
N PRO A 63 -5.56 8.98 -18.24
CA PRO A 63 -5.23 7.65 -17.70
C PRO A 63 -6.27 7.14 -16.70
N GLN A 64 -6.78 8.02 -15.84
CA GLN A 64 -7.77 7.67 -14.82
C GLN A 64 -9.12 7.35 -15.47
N TYR A 65 -9.56 8.15 -16.45
CA TYR A 65 -10.78 7.85 -17.21
C TYR A 65 -10.71 6.49 -17.89
N LYS A 66 -9.60 6.21 -18.60
CA LYS A 66 -9.36 4.91 -19.25
C LYS A 66 -9.34 3.75 -18.27
N THR A 67 -8.83 3.96 -17.05
CA THR A 67 -8.86 2.96 -15.98
C THR A 67 -10.30 2.64 -15.58
N PHE A 68 -11.14 3.66 -15.37
CA PHE A 68 -12.56 3.46 -15.05
C PHE A 68 -13.31 2.78 -16.19
N GLU A 69 -13.14 3.26 -17.42
CA GLU A 69 -13.74 2.69 -18.63
C GLU A 69 -13.35 1.21 -18.80
N GLN A 70 -12.07 0.89 -18.67
CA GLN A 70 -11.60 -0.49 -18.75
C GLN A 70 -12.18 -1.33 -17.61
N ALA A 71 -12.18 -0.84 -16.37
CA ALA A 71 -12.72 -1.57 -15.22
C ALA A 71 -14.21 -1.89 -15.41
N LEU A 72 -15.01 -0.92 -15.88
CA LEU A 72 -16.43 -1.14 -16.18
C LEU A 72 -16.63 -2.23 -17.25
N SER A 73 -15.71 -2.35 -18.21
CA SER A 73 -15.81 -3.38 -19.25
C SER A 73 -15.43 -4.79 -18.76
N VAL A 74 -14.51 -4.93 -17.78
CA VAL A 74 -13.89 -6.22 -17.43
C VAL A 74 -14.15 -6.74 -16.01
N ASP A 75 -14.74 -5.94 -15.13
CA ASP A 75 -15.02 -6.28 -13.72
C ASP A 75 -16.51 -6.09 -13.42
N SER A 76 -17.27 -7.19 -13.39
CA SER A 76 -18.72 -7.13 -13.19
C SER A 76 -19.12 -6.63 -11.80
N SER A 77 -18.32 -6.95 -10.77
CA SER A 77 -18.57 -6.50 -9.41
C SER A 77 -18.39 -4.99 -9.26
N PHE A 78 -17.40 -4.41 -9.95
CA PHE A 78 -17.22 -2.96 -10.03
C PHE A 78 -18.34 -2.29 -10.81
N ARG A 79 -18.77 -2.87 -11.94
CA ARG A 79 -19.91 -2.36 -12.71
C ARG A 79 -21.18 -2.27 -11.86
N ARG A 80 -21.51 -3.34 -11.12
CA ARG A 80 -22.65 -3.35 -10.19
C ARG A 80 -22.55 -2.24 -9.15
N TYR A 81 -21.38 -2.05 -8.55
CA TYR A 81 -21.16 -0.94 -7.61
C TYR A 81 -21.37 0.43 -8.29
N PHE A 82 -20.83 0.61 -9.49
CA PHE A 82 -20.91 1.88 -10.21
C PHE A 82 -22.36 2.24 -10.59
N GLU A 83 -23.16 1.24 -10.99
CA GLU A 83 -24.60 1.37 -11.25
C GLU A 83 -25.39 1.65 -9.97
N GLN A 84 -25.15 0.91 -8.88
CA GLN A 84 -25.82 1.13 -7.58
C GLN A 84 -25.48 2.49 -6.98
N ALA A 85 -24.29 3.00 -7.27
CA ALA A 85 -23.86 4.32 -6.87
C ALA A 85 -24.43 5.42 -7.80
N GLU A 86 -25.19 5.10 -8.85
CA GLU A 86 -25.71 6.09 -9.81
C GLU A 86 -24.59 6.95 -10.44
N LEU A 87 -23.40 6.37 -10.65
CA LEU A 87 -22.28 7.03 -11.28
C LEU A 87 -22.32 6.84 -12.79
N SER A 88 -21.83 7.83 -13.55
CA SER A 88 -21.66 7.73 -15.01
C SER A 88 -20.26 8.22 -15.42
N LEU A 89 -19.67 7.59 -16.44
CA LEU A 89 -18.37 8.02 -16.99
C LEU A 89 -18.43 9.47 -17.51
N GLU A 90 -19.55 9.84 -18.12
CA GLU A 90 -19.76 11.17 -18.72
C GLU A 90 -19.76 12.29 -17.68
N ASN A 91 -20.25 12.00 -16.47
CA ASN A 91 -20.37 12.97 -15.40
C ASN A 91 -19.14 13.04 -14.51
N LEU A 92 -18.16 12.13 -14.63
CA LEU A 92 -16.96 12.12 -13.77
C LEU A 92 -16.22 13.47 -13.76
N LYS A 93 -16.19 14.19 -14.88
CA LYS A 93 -15.56 15.52 -14.98
C LYS A 93 -16.35 16.61 -14.25
N ILE A 94 -17.68 16.47 -14.20
CA ILE A 94 -18.65 17.49 -13.73
C ILE A 94 -18.94 17.34 -12.24
N LEU A 95 -18.65 16.17 -11.64
CA LEU A 95 -18.79 15.94 -10.21
C LEU A 95 -18.09 17.04 -9.39
N ALA A 96 -18.72 17.42 -8.27
CA ALA A 96 -18.12 18.36 -7.34
C ALA A 96 -16.80 17.79 -6.78
N GLU A 97 -15.83 18.64 -6.43
CA GLU A 97 -14.52 18.16 -5.96
C GLU A 97 -14.60 17.29 -4.71
N ALA A 98 -15.55 17.56 -3.81
CA ALA A 98 -15.80 16.74 -2.62
C ALA A 98 -16.28 15.33 -3.00
N GLU A 99 -17.19 15.21 -3.96
CA GLU A 99 -17.69 13.93 -4.46
C GLU A 99 -16.63 13.16 -5.25
N LYS A 100 -15.84 13.87 -6.08
CA LYS A 100 -14.69 13.27 -6.75
C LYS A 100 -13.71 12.71 -5.73
N ALA A 101 -13.42 13.45 -4.67
CA ALA A 101 -12.52 13.00 -3.62
C ALA A 101 -13.03 11.73 -2.93
N SER A 102 -14.29 11.73 -2.48
CA SER A 102 -14.85 10.64 -1.67
C SER A 102 -15.23 9.40 -2.50
N ARG A 103 -15.75 9.57 -3.72
CA ARG A 103 -16.35 8.50 -4.52
C ARG A 103 -15.45 7.99 -5.65
N ILE A 104 -14.58 8.83 -6.21
CA ILE A 104 -13.80 8.51 -7.43
C ILE A 104 -12.30 8.36 -7.11
N ARG A 105 -11.68 9.42 -6.58
CA ARG A 105 -10.25 9.45 -6.24
C ARG A 105 -9.91 8.39 -5.19
N LYS A 106 -10.82 8.17 -4.24
CA LYS A 106 -10.68 7.13 -3.21
C LYS A 106 -10.70 5.71 -3.78
N ILE A 107 -11.37 5.43 -4.90
CA ILE A 107 -11.44 4.05 -5.41
C ILE A 107 -10.37 3.73 -6.48
N TYR A 108 -9.77 4.76 -7.07
CA TYR A 108 -8.82 4.61 -8.17
C TYR A 108 -7.65 3.66 -7.89
N PRO A 109 -6.93 3.72 -6.75
CA PRO A 109 -5.83 2.79 -6.48
C PRO A 109 -6.25 1.32 -6.47
N THR A 110 -7.43 1.02 -5.92
CA THR A 110 -8.01 -0.33 -5.89
C THR A 110 -8.33 -0.80 -7.31
N LEU A 111 -8.93 0.05 -8.14
CA LEU A 111 -9.24 -0.27 -9.53
C LEU A 111 -7.98 -0.52 -10.35
N LEU A 112 -6.96 0.32 -10.19
CA LEU A 112 -5.70 0.18 -10.90
C LEU A 112 -5.03 -1.18 -10.60
N LEU A 113 -5.03 -1.59 -9.33
CA LEU A 113 -4.51 -2.91 -8.92
C LEU A 113 -5.31 -4.05 -9.52
N ARG A 114 -6.63 -3.99 -9.43
CA ARG A 114 -7.52 -5.02 -9.98
C ARG A 114 -7.27 -5.18 -11.47
N LEU A 115 -7.21 -4.10 -12.24
CA LEU A 115 -6.91 -4.17 -13.67
C LEU A 115 -5.50 -4.71 -13.97
N PHE A 116 -4.52 -4.39 -13.12
CA PHE A 116 -3.16 -4.84 -13.32
C PHE A 116 -2.99 -6.35 -13.06
N PHE A 117 -3.60 -6.84 -11.97
CA PHE A 117 -3.43 -8.21 -11.46
C PHE A 117 -4.57 -9.18 -11.80
N ARG A 118 -5.74 -8.71 -12.26
CA ARG A 118 -6.83 -9.59 -12.74
C ARG A 118 -6.77 -9.80 -14.23
N LYS A 119 -7.17 -10.99 -14.67
CA LYS A 119 -7.60 -11.20 -16.06
C LYS A 119 -9.03 -10.69 -16.22
N PRO A 120 -9.42 -10.21 -17.42
CA PRO A 120 -10.81 -9.87 -17.69
C PRO A 120 -11.72 -11.04 -17.36
N GLU A 121 -12.86 -10.75 -16.73
CA GLU A 121 -13.88 -11.76 -16.51
C GLU A 121 -14.40 -12.25 -17.87
N GLN A 122 -14.34 -13.57 -18.09
CA GLN A 122 -14.86 -14.20 -19.30
C GLN A 122 -16.28 -14.74 -19.08
N ASP A 123 -16.61 -15.12 -17.84
CA ASP A 123 -17.92 -15.65 -17.43
C ASP A 123 -18.14 -15.42 -15.93
N ARG A 124 -19.36 -15.01 -15.54
CA ARG A 124 -19.79 -14.74 -14.16
C ARG A 124 -19.69 -15.96 -13.23
N GLN A 125 -19.73 -17.17 -13.78
CA GLN A 125 -19.70 -18.40 -12.97
C GLN A 125 -18.28 -18.90 -12.65
N THR A 126 -17.25 -18.35 -13.30
CA THR A 126 -15.88 -18.82 -13.11
C THR A 126 -15.14 -18.01 -12.06
N ARG A 127 -14.33 -18.68 -11.22
CA ARG A 127 -13.45 -17.98 -10.26
C ARG A 127 -12.58 -16.97 -10.98
N GLN A 128 -12.49 -15.76 -10.42
CA GLN A 128 -11.65 -14.67 -10.94
C GLN A 128 -10.22 -15.17 -11.17
N LYS A 129 -9.78 -15.16 -12.44
CA LYS A 129 -8.42 -15.55 -12.80
C LYS A 129 -7.45 -14.39 -12.58
N LEU A 130 -6.29 -14.70 -12.01
CA LEU A 130 -5.23 -13.72 -11.77
C LEU A 130 -4.20 -13.70 -12.92
N ARG A 131 -3.53 -12.57 -13.10
CA ARG A 131 -2.38 -12.36 -13.98
C ARG A 131 -1.11 -12.56 -13.14
N GLY A 132 -0.25 -13.48 -13.55
CA GLY A 132 1.11 -13.56 -13.01
C GLY A 132 1.93 -12.36 -13.47
N ARG A 133 2.05 -11.32 -12.63
CA ARG A 133 2.89 -10.14 -12.88
C ARG A 133 4.08 -10.21 -11.93
N LYS A 134 5.20 -10.74 -12.42
CA LYS A 134 6.42 -10.94 -11.61
C LYS A 134 7.06 -9.61 -11.18
N ASN A 135 6.95 -8.56 -12.00
CA ASN A 135 7.47 -7.24 -11.68
C ASN A 135 6.31 -6.22 -11.71
N PRO A 136 5.82 -5.77 -10.54
CA PRO A 136 4.65 -4.91 -10.46
C PRO A 136 5.03 -3.42 -10.59
N VAL A 137 5.33 -3.01 -11.83
CA VAL A 137 5.73 -1.62 -12.19
C VAL A 137 4.74 -0.53 -11.78
N ILE A 138 3.52 -0.89 -11.42
CA ILE A 138 2.50 0.05 -10.91
C ILE A 138 2.90 0.76 -9.61
N TYR A 139 3.83 0.19 -8.84
CA TYR A 139 4.35 0.78 -7.60
C TYR A 139 5.57 1.68 -7.81
N ALA A 140 6.10 1.76 -9.04
CA ALA A 140 7.26 2.56 -9.36
C ALA A 140 6.95 4.07 -9.40
N GLY A 141 7.98 4.88 -9.61
CA GLY A 141 7.88 6.34 -9.63
C GLY A 141 8.18 6.96 -8.28
N VAL A 142 8.40 8.28 -8.28
CA VAL A 142 8.88 9.06 -7.13
C VAL A 142 8.04 8.81 -5.89
N THR A 143 6.75 9.11 -5.95
CA THR A 143 5.86 8.98 -4.78
C THR A 143 5.51 7.53 -4.45
N GLY A 144 5.61 6.61 -5.41
CA GLY A 144 5.53 5.17 -5.14
C GLY A 144 6.68 4.72 -4.24
N ILE A 145 7.92 5.08 -4.62
CA ILE A 145 9.13 4.76 -3.84
C ILE A 145 9.10 5.46 -2.48
N PHE A 146 8.74 6.75 -2.43
CA PHE A 146 8.65 7.48 -1.16
C PHE A 146 7.61 6.85 -0.23
N ALA A 147 6.44 6.53 -0.76
CA ALA A 147 5.41 5.87 0.00
C ALA A 147 5.80 4.48 0.51
N MET A 148 6.53 3.69 -0.27
CA MET A 148 7.02 2.38 0.18
C MET A 148 8.15 2.52 1.20
N SER A 149 8.95 3.58 1.10
CA SER A 149 10.02 3.83 2.06
C SER A 149 9.52 4.40 3.39
N GLU A 150 8.38 5.09 3.38
CA GLU A 150 7.76 5.70 4.57
C GLU A 150 8.71 6.60 5.36
N GLY A 151 9.57 7.33 4.64
CA GLY A 151 10.61 8.16 5.26
C GLY A 151 11.70 7.37 5.98
N ASN A 152 11.75 6.05 5.89
CA ASN A 152 12.82 5.25 6.47
C ASN A 152 14.12 5.46 5.67
N PRO A 153 15.15 6.08 6.27
CA PRO A 153 16.38 6.41 5.56
C PRO A 153 17.12 5.18 5.04
N ARG A 154 16.99 4.02 5.70
CA ARG A 154 17.67 2.78 5.26
C ARG A 154 17.15 2.31 3.90
N TRP A 155 15.84 2.38 3.69
CA TRP A 155 15.22 1.99 2.41
C TRP A 155 15.59 2.97 1.32
N ILE A 156 15.47 4.27 1.59
CA ILE A 156 15.76 5.32 0.62
C ILE A 156 17.21 5.23 0.18
N ILE A 157 18.16 5.17 1.12
CA ILE A 157 19.59 5.05 0.82
C ILE A 157 19.87 3.75 0.07
N GLY A 158 19.31 2.63 0.50
CA GLY A 158 19.51 1.33 -0.13
C GLY A 158 19.07 1.29 -1.59
N ILE A 159 17.85 1.77 -1.87
CA ILE A 159 17.29 1.84 -3.23
C ILE A 159 18.06 2.86 -4.07
N SER A 160 18.31 4.06 -3.53
CA SER A 160 18.97 5.14 -4.25
C SER A 160 20.40 4.77 -4.65
N ARG A 161 21.17 4.15 -3.76
CA ARG A 161 22.55 3.71 -4.06
C ARG A 161 22.63 2.69 -5.19
N ALA A 162 21.58 1.89 -5.40
CA ALA A 162 21.51 0.97 -6.53
C ALA A 162 21.11 1.68 -7.85
N LEU A 163 20.21 2.67 -7.78
CA LEU A 163 19.66 3.33 -8.96
C LEU A 163 20.51 4.49 -9.49
N VAL A 164 21.15 5.26 -8.61
CA VAL A 164 21.91 6.47 -8.99
C VAL A 164 23.04 6.16 -9.99
N PRO A 165 23.87 5.11 -9.81
CA PRO A 165 24.92 4.77 -10.79
C PRO A 165 24.38 4.46 -12.20
N LEU A 166 23.18 3.87 -12.28
CA LEU A 166 22.53 3.58 -13.56
C LEU A 166 22.12 4.88 -14.29
N TYR A 167 21.66 5.87 -13.53
CA TYR A 167 21.35 7.18 -14.06
C TYR A 167 22.62 7.95 -14.44
N GLU A 168 23.69 7.89 -13.64
CA GLU A 168 24.96 8.54 -13.98
C GLU A 168 25.48 8.10 -15.36
N LYS A 169 25.41 6.80 -15.64
CA LYS A 169 25.87 6.19 -16.88
C LYS A 169 25.03 6.58 -18.10
N THR A 170 23.71 6.69 -17.93
CA THR A 170 22.78 6.82 -19.07
C THR A 170 22.20 8.21 -19.23
N ARG A 171 22.16 8.99 -18.14
CA ARG A 171 21.42 10.26 -18.00
C ARG A 171 19.98 10.18 -18.49
N LYS A 172 19.40 8.97 -18.42
CA LYS A 172 18.02 8.67 -18.79
C LYS A 172 17.26 8.23 -17.56
N ARG A 173 15.98 8.57 -17.50
CA ARG A 173 15.06 8.10 -16.47
C ARG A 173 15.20 6.60 -16.24
N ILE A 174 15.31 6.20 -14.98
CA ILE A 174 15.41 4.80 -14.59
C ILE A 174 14.11 4.09 -14.98
N PRO A 175 14.16 2.99 -15.76
CA PRO A 175 12.96 2.22 -16.10
C PRO A 175 12.22 1.71 -14.86
N ALA A 176 10.89 1.76 -14.86
CA ALA A 176 10.06 1.30 -13.74
C ALA A 176 10.34 -0.15 -13.35
N SER A 177 10.66 -1.03 -14.31
CA SER A 177 11.04 -2.42 -14.02
C SER A 177 12.30 -2.50 -13.16
N VAL A 178 13.33 -1.71 -13.48
CA VAL A 178 14.59 -1.67 -12.73
C VAL A 178 14.37 -1.11 -11.31
N GLN A 179 13.50 -0.10 -11.17
CA GLN A 179 13.12 0.40 -9.85
C GLN A 179 12.49 -0.71 -9.01
N MET A 180 11.54 -1.45 -9.60
CA MET A 180 10.87 -2.53 -8.89
C MET A 180 11.77 -3.72 -8.56
N ASP A 181 12.77 -4.03 -9.39
CA ASP A 181 13.76 -5.06 -9.08
C ASP A 181 14.56 -4.70 -7.81
N GLU A 182 14.89 -3.42 -7.60
CA GLU A 182 15.56 -2.95 -6.37
C GLU A 182 14.64 -2.92 -5.15
N ILE A 183 13.36 -2.59 -5.36
CA ILE A 183 12.34 -2.71 -4.32
C ILE A 183 12.16 -4.17 -3.89
N GLU A 184 12.04 -5.09 -4.84
CA GLU A 184 11.89 -6.52 -4.57
C GLU A 184 13.08 -7.07 -3.78
N LYS A 185 14.32 -6.67 -4.12
CA LYS A 185 15.51 -7.02 -3.32
C LYS A 185 15.40 -6.51 -1.89
N SER A 186 14.91 -5.29 -1.70
CA SER A 186 14.72 -4.69 -0.37
C SER A 186 13.65 -5.43 0.44
N VAL A 187 12.52 -5.75 -0.20
CA VAL A 187 11.45 -6.58 0.37
C VAL A 187 11.98 -7.96 0.76
N HIS A 188 12.75 -8.62 -0.12
CA HIS A 188 13.30 -9.94 0.15
C HIS A 188 14.24 -9.93 1.36
N ARG A 189 15.14 -8.95 1.45
CA ARG A 189 16.02 -8.77 2.62
C ARG A 189 15.20 -8.56 3.90
N PHE A 190 14.20 -7.68 3.83
CA PHE A 190 13.35 -7.38 4.98
C PHE A 190 12.57 -8.62 5.45
N ARG A 191 11.95 -9.35 4.54
CA ARG A 191 11.27 -10.61 4.84
C ARG A 191 12.19 -11.68 5.39
N SER A 192 13.43 -11.76 4.88
CA SER A 192 14.42 -12.71 5.39
C SER A 192 14.74 -12.44 6.87
N LEU A 193 14.82 -11.16 7.26
CA LEU A 193 14.93 -10.77 8.67
C LEU A 193 13.68 -11.16 9.48
N LEU A 194 12.48 -10.94 8.95
CA LEU A 194 11.24 -11.34 9.65
C LEU A 194 11.14 -12.86 9.85
N LYS A 195 11.73 -13.66 8.95
CA LYS A 195 11.76 -15.12 9.07
C LYS A 195 12.67 -15.62 10.21
N THR A 196 13.68 -14.83 10.61
CA THR A 196 14.55 -15.21 11.73
C THR A 196 13.92 -14.92 13.09
N ILE A 197 12.77 -14.24 13.12
CA ILE A 197 12.04 -13.91 14.35
C ILE A 197 11.03 -15.04 14.62
N PRO A 198 11.22 -15.85 15.68
CA PRO A 198 10.29 -16.94 15.99
C PRO A 198 8.93 -16.40 16.43
N CYS A 199 7.87 -17.13 16.10
CA CYS A 199 6.52 -16.90 16.63
C CYS A 199 6.14 -18.06 17.56
N SER A 200 5.70 -17.75 18.77
CA SER A 200 5.65 -18.70 19.89
C SER A 200 4.41 -19.62 19.94
N ASP A 201 3.54 -19.59 18.93
CA ASP A 201 2.17 -20.15 19.05
C ASP A 201 1.60 -20.96 17.88
N SER A 202 2.40 -21.43 16.92
CA SER A 202 1.88 -22.34 15.90
C SER A 202 2.03 -23.80 16.30
N HIS A 203 0.95 -24.55 16.15
CA HIS A 203 0.94 -26.02 16.10
C HIS A 203 1.80 -26.59 14.95
N ALA A 204 2.25 -25.76 13.99
CA ALA A 204 3.24 -26.12 13.00
C ALA A 204 4.62 -25.60 13.41
N ALA A 205 5.54 -26.54 13.68
CA ALA A 205 6.95 -26.24 13.85
C ALA A 205 7.46 -25.37 12.68
N GLY A 206 7.92 -24.15 12.97
CA GLY A 206 8.50 -23.23 11.97
C GLY A 206 7.69 -21.96 11.65
N SER A 207 6.65 -21.62 12.42
CA SER A 207 6.01 -20.30 12.29
C SER A 207 6.96 -19.17 12.72
N SER A 208 7.17 -18.22 11.82
CA SER A 208 7.91 -16.97 12.09
C SER A 208 6.94 -15.79 12.05
N VAL A 209 7.38 -14.62 12.53
CA VAL A 209 6.63 -13.37 12.33
C VAL A 209 6.28 -13.17 10.86
N ALA A 210 7.17 -13.54 9.94
CA ALA A 210 6.88 -13.49 8.51
C ALA A 210 5.63 -14.28 8.10
N GLY A 211 5.34 -15.41 8.76
CA GLY A 211 4.15 -16.22 8.49
C GLY A 211 2.84 -15.50 8.85
N ILE A 212 2.78 -14.82 10.00
CA ILE A 212 1.61 -14.01 10.37
C ILE A 212 1.43 -12.86 9.37
N ILE A 213 2.53 -12.19 9.00
CA ILE A 213 2.51 -11.11 8.02
C ILE A 213 2.05 -11.61 6.64
N ASP A 214 2.39 -12.85 6.27
CA ASP A 214 1.88 -13.50 5.07
C ASP A 214 0.38 -13.71 5.11
N GLU A 215 -0.17 -14.22 6.22
CA GLU A 215 -1.62 -14.42 6.35
C GLU A 215 -2.39 -13.09 6.27
N ILE A 216 -1.90 -12.04 6.93
CA ILE A 216 -2.48 -10.69 6.85
C ILE A 216 -2.40 -10.14 5.42
N GLY A 217 -1.23 -10.24 4.78
CA GLY A 217 -1.00 -9.74 3.43
C GLY A 217 -1.85 -10.46 2.38
N GLU A 218 -1.96 -11.78 2.47
CA GLU A 218 -2.81 -12.61 1.61
C GLU A 218 -4.29 -12.30 1.81
N PHE A 219 -4.74 -12.07 3.05
CA PHE A 219 -6.11 -11.66 3.32
C PHE A 219 -6.44 -10.30 2.69
N PHE A 220 -5.56 -9.31 2.83
CA PHE A 220 -5.74 -8.00 2.19
C PHE A 220 -5.69 -8.11 0.67
N HIS A 221 -4.77 -8.91 0.12
CA HIS A 221 -4.74 -9.21 -1.32
C HIS A 221 -6.08 -9.76 -1.79
N HIS A 222 -6.64 -10.72 -1.05
CA HIS A 222 -7.92 -11.32 -1.37
C HIS A 222 -9.03 -10.26 -1.38
N SER A 223 -9.11 -9.42 -0.34
CA SER A 223 -10.09 -8.33 -0.25
C SER A 223 -10.01 -7.33 -1.41
N VAL A 224 -8.80 -6.98 -1.84
CA VAL A 224 -8.57 -5.97 -2.90
C VAL A 224 -8.74 -6.57 -4.29
N VAL A 225 -8.07 -7.70 -4.55
CA VAL A 225 -7.81 -8.23 -5.90
C VAL A 225 -8.59 -9.50 -6.18
N VAL A 226 -9.15 -10.24 -5.23
CA VAL A 226 -9.84 -11.52 -5.52
C VAL A 226 -11.35 -11.44 -5.29
N SER A 227 -11.79 -10.85 -4.18
CA SER A 227 -13.20 -10.68 -3.83
C SER A 227 -13.93 -9.68 -4.74
N ASP A 228 -15.25 -9.62 -4.59
CA ASP A 228 -16.08 -8.59 -5.19
C ASP A 228 -15.55 -7.19 -4.86
N PHE A 229 -15.76 -6.26 -5.80
CA PHE A 229 -15.30 -4.90 -5.66
C PHE A 229 -15.89 -4.25 -4.39
N ARG A 230 -15.00 -3.73 -3.55
CA ARG A 230 -15.33 -2.90 -2.40
C ARG A 230 -14.65 -1.55 -2.55
N PRO A 231 -15.37 -0.42 -2.39
CA PRO A 231 -14.77 0.92 -2.47
C PRO A 231 -13.62 1.12 -1.47
N GLN A 232 -13.78 0.52 -0.29
CA GLN A 232 -12.77 0.45 0.76
C GLN A 232 -12.51 -1.02 1.09
N PRO A 233 -11.52 -1.65 0.44
CA PRO A 233 -11.12 -3.00 0.81
C PRO A 233 -10.41 -2.98 2.16
N TYR A 234 -10.32 -4.13 2.83
CA TYR A 234 -9.54 -4.26 4.05
C TYR A 234 -8.06 -4.03 3.76
N GLY A 235 -7.43 -3.20 4.59
CA GLY A 235 -5.99 -2.91 4.52
C GLY A 235 -5.38 -2.54 5.87
N THR A 236 -6.18 -2.67 6.93
CA THR A 236 -5.78 -2.47 8.32
C THR A 236 -6.44 -3.55 9.16
N PHE A 237 -5.86 -3.83 10.33
CA PHE A 237 -6.41 -4.80 11.25
C PHE A 237 -6.33 -4.29 12.70
N THR A 238 -7.21 -4.80 13.55
CA THR A 238 -7.17 -4.59 14.99
C THR A 238 -6.85 -5.90 15.70
N ILE A 239 -5.99 -5.85 16.70
CA ILE A 239 -5.71 -7.01 17.56
C ILE A 239 -6.84 -7.08 18.60
N ASP A 240 -7.78 -7.99 18.39
CA ASP A 240 -8.91 -8.24 19.28
C ASP A 240 -8.56 -9.28 20.36
N GLU A 241 -9.45 -9.42 21.36
CA GLU A 241 -9.24 -10.26 22.55
C GLU A 241 -9.27 -11.77 22.26
N GLU A 242 -9.72 -12.18 21.07
CA GLU A 242 -9.71 -13.59 20.66
C GLU A 242 -8.33 -14.04 20.15
N VAL A 243 -7.40 -13.11 19.96
CA VAL A 243 -6.01 -13.41 19.58
C VAL A 243 -5.20 -13.78 20.81
N SER A 244 -4.39 -14.83 20.73
CA SER A 244 -3.55 -15.25 21.84
C SER A 244 -2.45 -14.24 22.18
N ASP A 245 -2.07 -14.16 23.47
CA ASP A 245 -1.02 -13.27 23.95
C ASP A 245 0.30 -13.47 23.20
N LYS A 246 0.64 -14.70 22.84
CA LYS A 246 1.89 -14.98 22.11
C LYS A 246 1.89 -14.43 20.68
N ILE A 247 0.73 -14.40 20.01
CA ILE A 247 0.60 -13.76 18.70
C ILE A 247 0.71 -12.24 18.87
N ALA A 248 0.08 -11.68 19.91
CA ALA A 248 0.21 -10.26 20.23
C ALA A 248 1.68 -9.87 20.52
N GLU A 249 2.41 -10.67 21.30
CA GLU A 249 3.86 -10.49 21.54
C GLU A 249 4.66 -10.55 20.25
N SER A 250 4.38 -11.52 19.38
CA SER A 250 5.04 -11.66 18.08
C SER A 250 4.79 -10.44 17.18
N LEU A 251 3.58 -9.85 17.25
CA LEU A 251 3.23 -8.62 16.55
C LEU A 251 3.88 -7.37 17.18
N SER A 252 4.11 -7.34 18.49
CA SER A 252 4.95 -6.30 19.12
C SER A 252 6.36 -6.32 18.57
N VAL A 253 6.93 -7.52 18.35
CA VAL A 253 8.25 -7.65 17.69
C VAL A 253 8.17 -7.20 16.22
N ALA A 254 7.09 -7.55 15.51
CA ALA A 254 6.85 -7.11 14.13
C ALA A 254 6.75 -5.58 14.01
N LEU A 255 6.10 -4.92 14.98
CA LEU A 255 5.99 -3.46 15.08
C LEU A 255 7.38 -2.84 15.26
N ASN A 256 8.18 -3.34 16.20
CA ASN A 256 9.54 -2.87 16.45
C ASN A 256 10.47 -3.11 15.24
N ALA A 257 10.26 -4.18 14.48
CA ALA A 257 10.96 -4.44 13.23
C ALA A 257 10.49 -3.55 12.06
N GLY A 258 9.38 -2.82 12.21
CA GLY A 258 8.78 -1.99 11.16
C GLY A 258 7.98 -2.76 10.12
N ALA A 259 7.54 -3.99 10.42
CA ALA A 259 6.72 -4.80 9.51
C ALA A 259 5.25 -4.38 9.52
N ILE A 260 4.79 -3.89 10.67
CA ILE A 260 3.49 -3.27 10.85
C ILE A 260 3.66 -1.85 11.36
N VAL A 261 2.69 -0.99 11.07
CA VAL A 261 2.66 0.41 11.44
C VAL A 261 1.37 0.68 12.18
N TYR A 262 1.47 1.33 13.33
CA TYR A 262 0.31 1.78 14.11
C TYR A 262 -0.43 2.91 13.39
N VAL A 263 -1.76 2.81 13.37
CA VAL A 263 -2.64 3.81 12.79
C VAL A 263 -3.44 4.43 13.96
N PRO A 264 -3.01 5.58 14.48
CA PRO A 264 -3.67 6.21 15.62
C PRO A 264 -5.09 6.67 15.28
N GLU A 265 -6.01 6.50 16.21
CA GLU A 265 -7.39 7.02 16.08
C GLU A 265 -7.46 8.53 16.23
N HIS A 266 -6.55 9.11 17.00
CA HIS A 266 -6.44 10.55 17.26
C HIS A 266 -5.00 11.03 17.05
N LYS A 267 -4.85 12.24 16.47
CA LYS A 267 -3.55 12.88 16.28
C LYS A 267 -2.87 13.12 17.65
N GLY A 268 -1.62 12.67 17.79
CA GLY A 268 -0.79 12.91 19.00
C GLY A 268 -0.60 11.71 19.94
N GLN A 269 -1.17 10.53 19.64
CA GLN A 269 -0.79 9.30 20.35
C GLN A 269 0.47 8.70 19.75
N SER A 270 1.61 8.87 20.44
CA SER A 270 2.91 8.33 19.99
C SER A 270 3.27 7.00 20.65
N MET A 271 2.79 6.73 21.87
CA MET A 271 3.18 5.54 22.63
C MET A 271 2.07 4.49 22.71
N ILE A 272 2.44 3.24 22.43
CA ILE A 272 1.57 2.07 22.54
C ILE A 272 2.04 1.25 23.72
N GLU A 273 1.32 1.35 24.84
CA GLU A 273 1.56 0.49 26.02
C GLU A 273 0.95 -0.90 25.84
N ASN A 274 -0.12 -1.00 25.03
CA ASN A 274 -0.83 -2.24 24.75
C ASN A 274 -1.25 -2.32 23.27
N MET A 275 -1.03 -3.49 22.66
CA MET A 275 -1.38 -3.82 21.29
C MET A 275 -2.88 -4.09 21.09
N TYR A 276 -3.59 -4.57 22.12
CA TYR A 276 -5.00 -4.90 22.03
C TYR A 276 -5.87 -3.66 21.73
N ARG A 277 -6.88 -3.87 20.90
CA ARG A 277 -7.82 -2.85 20.39
C ARG A 277 -7.15 -1.73 19.60
N LYS A 278 -5.86 -1.83 19.29
CA LYS A 278 -5.14 -0.89 18.44
C LYS A 278 -5.20 -1.31 16.98
N ARG A 279 -5.24 -0.31 16.09
CA ARG A 279 -5.31 -0.50 14.65
C ARG A 279 -3.92 -0.43 14.04
N PHE A 280 -3.62 -1.38 13.16
CA PHE A 280 -2.34 -1.50 12.47
C PHE A 280 -2.55 -1.70 10.98
N ARG A 281 -1.50 -1.43 10.21
CA ARG A 281 -1.37 -1.81 8.80
C ARG A 281 -0.03 -2.47 8.56
N LEU A 282 0.12 -3.17 7.45
CA LEU A 282 1.44 -3.55 6.97
C LEU A 282 2.22 -2.30 6.52
N THR A 283 3.55 -2.33 6.66
CA THR A 283 4.40 -1.33 6.00
C THR A 283 4.16 -1.33 4.50
N TYR A 284 4.15 -0.15 3.88
CA TYR A 284 3.92 -0.07 2.45
C TYR A 284 5.07 -0.65 1.63
N LEU A 285 6.25 -0.86 2.21
CA LEU A 285 7.32 -1.62 1.57
C LEU A 285 6.86 -3.01 1.10
N LEU A 286 5.95 -3.64 1.85
CA LEU A 286 5.41 -4.97 1.52
C LEU A 286 4.27 -4.93 0.49
N SER A 287 3.81 -3.75 0.06
CA SER A 287 2.69 -3.61 -0.87
C SER A 287 2.90 -4.34 -2.20
N PRO A 288 4.08 -4.27 -2.85
CA PRO A 288 4.32 -4.98 -4.10
C PRO A 288 4.26 -6.50 -3.96
N GLN A 289 4.72 -7.04 -2.82
CA GLN A 289 4.73 -8.47 -2.54
C GLN A 289 3.32 -9.03 -2.45
N TYR A 290 2.45 -8.34 -1.70
CA TYR A 290 1.08 -8.78 -1.48
C TYR A 290 0.09 -8.16 -2.48
N GLN A 291 0.56 -7.32 -3.40
CA GLN A 291 -0.28 -6.69 -4.42
C GLN A 291 -1.45 -5.89 -3.83
N ILE A 292 -1.17 -5.18 -2.73
CA ILE A 292 -2.14 -4.34 -1.99
C ILE A 292 -1.89 -2.85 -2.26
N PRO A 293 -2.88 -1.97 -2.09
CA PRO A 293 -2.72 -0.56 -2.42
C PRO A 293 -1.89 0.17 -1.36
N ILE A 294 -1.09 1.15 -1.80
CA ILE A 294 -0.33 2.02 -0.90
C ILE A 294 -1.26 3.10 -0.33
N ARG A 295 -2.19 2.69 0.53
CA ARG A 295 -3.12 3.58 1.24
C ARG A 295 -3.78 2.82 2.39
N LEU A 296 -4.40 3.57 3.28
CA LEU A 296 -5.26 3.01 4.31
C LEU A 296 -6.53 2.39 3.69
N GLY A 297 -6.80 1.15 4.10
CA GLY A 297 -8.04 0.43 3.82
C GLY A 297 -8.93 0.38 5.07
N ASP A 298 -10.04 -0.36 4.97
CA ASP A 298 -10.93 -0.61 6.11
C ASP A 298 -10.29 -1.53 7.15
N ASN A 299 -10.87 -1.54 8.34
CA ASN A 299 -10.41 -2.32 9.49
C ASN A 299 -11.09 -3.69 9.56
N VAL A 300 -10.35 -4.69 10.05
CA VAL A 300 -10.87 -6.03 10.34
C VAL A 300 -10.23 -6.59 11.61
N ALA A 301 -10.95 -7.43 12.35
CA ALA A 301 -10.38 -8.15 13.49
C ALA A 301 -9.29 -9.13 13.03
N LEU A 302 -8.18 -9.21 13.77
CA LEU A 302 -7.07 -10.10 13.44
C LEU A 302 -7.49 -11.57 13.57
N SER A 303 -8.31 -11.93 14.56
CA SER A 303 -8.89 -13.27 14.69
C SER A 303 -9.60 -13.73 13.41
N LYS A 304 -10.36 -12.83 12.76
CA LYS A 304 -11.02 -13.10 11.47
C LYS A 304 -10.04 -13.37 10.33
N ILE A 305 -8.89 -12.68 10.31
CA ILE A 305 -7.82 -12.93 9.33
C ILE A 305 -7.23 -14.34 9.55
N LEU A 306 -6.83 -14.65 10.79
CA LEU A 306 -6.11 -15.88 11.12
C LEU A 306 -6.99 -17.13 10.99
N ASN A 307 -8.29 -17.02 11.29
CA ASN A 307 -9.24 -18.12 11.14
C ASN A 307 -9.63 -18.40 9.67
N LYS A 308 -9.11 -17.61 8.72
CA LYS A 308 -9.39 -17.72 7.27
C LYS A 308 -10.89 -17.79 6.94
N THR A 309 -11.73 -17.19 7.78
CA THR A 309 -13.16 -17.09 7.51
C THR A 309 -13.34 -16.35 6.19
N ARG A 310 -14.09 -16.94 5.25
CA ARG A 310 -14.30 -16.35 3.93
C ARG A 310 -14.78 -14.91 4.09
N ILE A 311 -14.27 -14.02 3.23
CA ILE A 311 -14.80 -12.66 3.08
C ILE A 311 -16.15 -12.81 2.37
N ASP A 312 -17.16 -13.26 3.11
CA ASP A 312 -18.53 -13.30 2.63
C ASP A 312 -19.08 -11.87 2.53
N GLU A 313 -20.08 -11.71 1.66
CA GLU A 313 -20.59 -10.50 1.02
C GLU A 313 -20.63 -9.22 1.89
N PRO A 314 -20.41 -8.03 1.29
CA PRO A 314 -20.39 -6.78 2.04
C PRO A 314 -21.71 -6.55 2.78
N GLU A 315 -21.64 -6.33 4.09
CA GLU A 315 -22.65 -5.56 4.81
C GLU A 315 -22.86 -4.26 4.04
N GLN A 316 -24.13 -3.95 3.78
CA GLN A 316 -24.54 -2.81 2.96
C GLN A 316 -23.79 -1.55 3.37
N PRO A 317 -23.30 -0.74 2.41
CA PRO A 317 -22.64 0.51 2.75
C PRO A 317 -23.60 1.38 3.56
N GLN A 318 -23.24 1.67 4.82
CA GLN A 318 -23.84 2.77 5.55
C GLN A 318 -23.39 4.06 4.85
N PHE A 319 -24.27 4.57 3.99
CA PHE A 319 -24.18 5.93 3.50
C PHE A 319 -24.48 6.85 4.69
N PHE A 320 -23.47 7.61 5.12
CA PHE A 320 -23.66 8.82 5.93
C PHE A 320 -23.60 10.04 5.01
#